data_AF-S7XHD2-F1
#
_entry.id   AF-S7XHD2-F1
#
_cell.length_a   1.000
_cell.length_b   1.000
_cell.length_c   1.000
_cell.angle_alpha   90.00
_cell.angle_beta   90.00
_cell.angle_gamma   90.00
#
_symmetry.space_group_name_H-M   'P 1'
#
loop_
_entity.id
_entity.type
_entity.pdbx_description
1 polymer ?
#
loop_
_entity_poly.entity_id
_entity_poly.type
_entity_poly.pdbx_seq_one_letter_code
_entity_poly.pdbx_strand_id
1 'polypeptide(L)'
;MNFLLFFFPVLLNCARYKITHNDYKSIKKLILKPYEIGLYNEIIKNPYFLCSFEINEDMKEIRIIKLDNIDPKTGYNIFPIIFCEITNIKCLILGGLKLSRLPDQFRKFKELGFLALQYNKFREFPQVLFSLSKLRVLYLDANKFDTIPSEIIRMKSLEILNIQNCSNLINISSNLFKLKTLSKLRLSLNHLLFKKNDFITYPIYSDDRVFIENEGDDENNNDYKNFVSYKSLKKLIIRNNSLSTFPKIFCNFINLEQLDISTNLFEEIPYEIHSFTNLRKLNVSYNCIEKVIIENGMFNNLSKLYLEHNEITELF
;
A
#
# COMPACT_ATOMS: atom_id res chain seq x y z
N MET A 1 -6.43 -10.23 -20.08
CA MET A 1 -7.45 -10.27 -19.01
C MET A 1 -6.96 -11.26 -17.93
N ASN A 2 -5.94 -10.88 -17.15
CA ASN A 2 -5.36 -11.75 -16.12
C ASN A 2 -5.93 -11.36 -14.77
N PHE A 3 -6.75 -12.25 -14.21
CA PHE A 3 -7.16 -12.21 -12.81
C PHE A 3 -5.91 -12.32 -11.93
N LEU A 4 -5.36 -11.18 -11.51
CA LEU A 4 -4.51 -11.12 -10.33
C LEU A 4 -5.30 -11.75 -9.19
N LEU A 5 -4.85 -12.90 -8.69
CA LEU A 5 -5.34 -13.52 -7.47
C LEU A 5 -5.17 -12.53 -6.31
N PHE A 6 -6.18 -11.69 -6.12
CA PHE A 6 -6.38 -10.94 -4.91
C PHE A 6 -6.78 -11.96 -3.85
N PHE A 7 -5.90 -12.24 -2.90
CA PHE A 7 -6.35 -12.66 -1.57
C PHE A 7 -7.05 -11.44 -0.95
N PHE A 8 -8.30 -11.21 -1.35
CA PHE A 8 -9.25 -10.59 -0.45
C PHE A 8 -9.53 -11.62 0.63
N PRO A 9 -9.58 -11.25 1.91
CA PRO A 9 -10.41 -12.00 2.83
C PRO A 9 -11.83 -11.93 2.24
N VAL A 10 -12.23 -12.99 1.54
CA VAL A 10 -13.64 -13.18 1.19
C VAL A 10 -14.29 -13.44 2.53
N LEU A 11 -15.15 -12.52 2.96
CA LEU A 11 -15.90 -12.73 4.17
C LEU A 11 -16.75 -13.99 3.97
N LEU A 12 -16.39 -15.08 4.64
CA LEU A 12 -17.18 -16.32 4.62
C LEU A 12 -18.37 -16.14 5.57
N ASN A 13 -19.54 -16.64 5.17
CA ASN A 13 -20.79 -16.61 5.93
C ASN A 13 -21.14 -15.23 6.51
N CYS A 14 -21.58 -14.30 5.66
CA CYS A 14 -21.93 -12.95 6.08
C CYS A 14 -23.41 -12.72 6.29
N ALA A 15 -23.72 -11.95 7.33
CA ALA A 15 -25.00 -11.29 7.48
C ALA A 15 -24.93 -9.88 6.88
N ARG A 16 -25.91 -9.53 6.05
CA ARG A 16 -26.01 -8.21 5.43
C ARG A 16 -27.00 -7.34 6.20
N TYR A 17 -26.57 -6.12 6.49
CA TYR A 17 -27.35 -5.13 7.20
C TYR A 17 -27.48 -3.86 6.38
N LYS A 18 -28.59 -3.18 6.59
CA LYS A 18 -28.86 -1.84 6.09
C LYS A 18 -29.24 -0.97 7.27
N ILE A 19 -28.62 0.20 7.36
CA ILE A 19 -28.97 1.23 8.32
C ILE A 19 -29.31 2.53 7.59
N THR A 20 -30.35 3.19 8.09
CA THR A 20 -30.87 4.47 7.61
C THR A 20 -31.14 5.36 8.81
N HIS A 21 -31.45 6.64 8.59
CA HIS A 21 -31.78 7.57 9.67
C HIS A 21 -32.97 7.12 10.56
N ASN A 22 -33.94 6.40 9.98
CA ASN A 22 -35.12 5.89 10.71
C ASN A 22 -35.01 4.42 11.13
N ASP A 23 -34.05 3.67 10.58
CA ASP A 23 -33.83 2.26 10.94
C ASP A 23 -32.34 1.98 11.08
N TYR A 24 -31.86 2.02 12.31
CA TYR A 24 -30.48 1.74 12.68
C TYR A 24 -30.40 0.79 13.89
N LYS A 25 -31.45 -0.01 14.14
CA LYS A 25 -31.48 -0.95 15.28
C LYS A 25 -30.47 -2.08 15.10
N SER A 26 -30.15 -2.45 13.86
CA SER A 26 -29.19 -3.50 13.54
C SER A 26 -27.78 -3.21 14.07
N ILE A 27 -27.29 -1.97 13.95
CA ILE A 27 -25.95 -1.60 14.44
C ILE A 27 -25.84 -1.62 15.97
N LYS A 28 -26.95 -1.44 16.71
CA LYS A 28 -26.96 -1.49 18.18
C LYS A 28 -26.49 -2.84 18.73
N LYS A 29 -26.72 -3.93 17.99
CA LYS A 29 -26.29 -5.29 18.37
C LYS A 29 -24.78 -5.47 18.33
N LEU A 30 -24.06 -4.56 17.67
CA LEU A 30 -22.61 -4.64 17.46
C LEU A 30 -21.83 -3.83 18.50
N ILE A 31 -22.51 -3.00 19.29
CA ILE A 31 -21.89 -2.01 20.16
C ILE A 31 -22.04 -2.44 21.61
N LEU A 32 -20.91 -2.45 22.34
CA LEU A 32 -20.85 -2.82 23.76
C LEU A 32 -21.75 -1.95 24.66
N LYS A 33 -21.81 -0.63 24.39
CA LYS A 33 -22.62 0.34 25.14
C LYS A 33 -23.61 1.06 24.22
N PRO A 34 -24.67 0.37 23.75
CA PRO A 34 -25.50 0.86 22.65
C PRO A 34 -26.49 1.96 23.03
N TYR A 35 -26.55 2.36 24.30
CA TYR A 35 -27.48 3.36 24.84
C TYR A 35 -26.80 4.65 25.30
N GLU A 36 -25.53 4.85 24.93
CA GLU A 36 -24.81 6.08 25.24
C GLU A 36 -25.46 7.29 24.54
N ILE A 37 -25.61 8.40 25.28
CA ILE A 37 -26.33 9.59 24.81
C ILE A 37 -25.58 10.20 23.62
N GLY A 38 -26.33 10.53 22.56
CA GLY A 38 -25.81 11.22 21.37
C GLY A 38 -25.04 10.34 20.39
N LEU A 39 -24.84 9.05 20.71
CA LEU A 39 -24.03 8.12 19.94
C LEU A 39 -24.48 7.94 18.48
N TYR A 40 -25.79 8.04 18.21
CA TYR A 40 -26.37 7.87 16.86
C TYR A 40 -26.79 9.18 16.22
N ASN A 41 -26.44 10.33 16.80
CA ASN A 41 -26.89 11.65 16.30
C ASN A 41 -26.49 11.89 14.85
N GLU A 42 -25.31 11.41 14.43
CA GLU A 42 -24.86 11.47 13.04
C GLU A 42 -25.85 10.81 12.07
N ILE A 43 -26.37 9.64 12.46
CA ILE A 43 -27.31 8.85 11.66
C ILE A 43 -28.69 9.51 11.68
N ILE A 44 -29.21 9.84 12.86
CA ILE A 44 -30.59 10.33 13.05
C ILE A 44 -30.80 11.70 12.38
N LYS A 45 -29.80 12.58 12.45
CA LYS A 45 -29.92 13.96 11.95
C LYS A 45 -29.74 14.08 10.44
N ASN A 46 -29.27 13.02 9.76
CA ASN A 46 -29.05 13.03 8.32
C ASN A 46 -30.16 12.23 7.61
N PRO A 47 -31.21 12.88 7.05
CA PRO A 47 -32.34 12.17 6.43
C PRO A 47 -31.93 11.34 5.20
N TYR A 48 -30.78 11.63 4.60
CA TYR A 48 -30.23 10.91 3.45
C TYR A 48 -29.25 9.81 3.86
N PHE A 49 -29.03 9.60 5.17
CA PHE A 49 -28.10 8.59 5.65
C PHE A 49 -28.51 7.20 5.19
N LEU A 50 -27.60 6.54 4.48
CA LEU A 50 -27.70 5.13 4.15
C LEU A 50 -26.33 4.47 4.30
N CYS A 51 -26.27 3.39 5.05
CA CYS A 51 -25.11 2.51 5.05
C CYS A 51 -25.57 1.06 4.92
N SER A 52 -25.01 0.34 3.94
CA SER A 52 -25.20 -1.10 3.79
C SER A 52 -23.86 -1.78 4.04
N PHE A 53 -23.84 -2.77 4.90
CA PHE A 53 -22.62 -3.45 5.30
C PHE A 53 -22.85 -4.94 5.52
N GLU A 54 -21.78 -5.71 5.37
CA GLU A 54 -21.68 -7.13 5.70
C GLU A 54 -20.82 -7.29 6.95
N ILE A 55 -21.17 -8.27 7.77
CA ILE A 55 -20.37 -8.70 8.92
C ILE A 55 -20.30 -10.22 8.94
N ASN A 56 -19.14 -10.76 9.29
CA ASN A 56 -18.96 -12.20 9.45
C ASN A 56 -19.62 -12.72 10.75
N GLU A 57 -19.81 -14.05 10.84
CA GLU A 57 -20.40 -14.73 12.01
C GLU A 57 -19.74 -14.34 13.34
N ASP A 58 -18.42 -14.18 13.32
CA ASP A 58 -17.58 -13.86 14.47
C ASP A 58 -17.61 -12.38 14.88
N MET A 59 -18.30 -11.53 14.11
CA MET A 59 -18.44 -10.09 14.35
C MET A 59 -17.13 -9.31 14.38
N LYS A 60 -16.07 -9.85 13.77
CA LYS A 60 -14.71 -9.28 13.75
C LYS A 60 -14.34 -8.67 12.40
N GLU A 61 -15.14 -8.91 11.37
CA GLU A 61 -14.84 -8.47 10.02
C GLU A 61 -16.05 -7.74 9.45
N ILE A 62 -15.84 -6.47 9.09
CA ILE A 62 -16.90 -5.61 8.55
C ILE A 62 -16.51 -5.15 7.17
N ARG A 63 -17.44 -5.24 6.23
CA ARG A 63 -17.33 -4.60 4.92
C ARG A 63 -18.48 -3.63 4.73
N ILE A 64 -18.16 -2.36 4.53
CA ILE A 64 -19.17 -1.40 4.07
C ILE A 64 -19.25 -1.50 2.55
N ILE A 65 -20.45 -1.84 2.06
CA ILE A 65 -20.75 -2.09 0.65
C ILE A 65 -21.21 -0.81 -0.03
N LYS A 66 -22.02 -0.02 0.68
CA LYS A 66 -22.57 1.23 0.20
C LYS A 66 -22.66 2.21 1.35
N LEU A 67 -22.27 3.46 1.08
CA LEU A 67 -22.35 4.56 2.03
C LEU A 67 -22.87 5.80 1.31
N ASP A 68 -23.98 6.35 1.78
CA ASP A 68 -24.46 7.69 1.46
C ASP A 68 -24.51 8.45 2.79
N ASN A 69 -23.41 9.14 3.12
CA ASN A 69 -23.25 9.98 4.31
C ASN A 69 -22.38 11.18 3.92
N ILE A 70 -22.91 12.01 3.04
CA ILE A 70 -22.13 13.00 2.31
C ILE A 70 -21.88 14.24 3.18
N ASP A 71 -20.62 14.68 3.23
CA ASP A 71 -20.25 16.01 3.73
C ASP A 71 -20.69 17.06 2.70
N PRO A 72 -21.66 17.93 3.01
CA PRO A 72 -22.19 18.89 2.04
C PRO A 72 -21.13 19.89 1.56
N LYS A 73 -20.03 20.08 2.29
CA LYS A 73 -18.96 21.00 1.89
C LYS A 73 -18.01 20.38 0.87
N THR A 74 -17.75 19.08 0.98
CA THR A 74 -16.72 18.41 0.16
C THR A 74 -17.31 17.50 -0.92
N GLY A 75 -18.58 17.11 -0.79
CA GLY A 75 -19.22 16.13 -1.67
C GLY A 75 -18.73 14.69 -1.49
N TYR A 76 -17.84 14.45 -0.52
CA TYR A 76 -17.33 13.12 -0.19
C TYR A 76 -18.10 12.50 0.97
N ASN A 77 -18.07 11.17 1.05
CA ASN A 77 -18.67 10.48 2.18
C ASN A 77 -17.82 10.65 3.44
N ILE A 78 -18.51 10.77 4.58
CA ILE A 78 -17.96 10.71 5.93
C ILE A 78 -18.15 9.27 6.43
N PHE A 79 -17.05 8.64 6.88
CA PHE A 79 -17.16 7.35 7.54
C PHE A 79 -17.93 7.50 8.86
N PRO A 80 -19.01 6.75 9.11
CA PRO A 80 -19.84 6.96 10.28
C PRO A 80 -19.10 6.61 11.57
N ILE A 81 -19.01 7.58 12.50
CA ILE A 81 -18.22 7.46 13.73
C ILE A 81 -18.72 6.30 14.59
N ILE A 82 -20.01 5.97 14.49
CA ILE A 82 -20.63 4.86 15.20
C ILE A 82 -19.91 3.51 14.99
N PHE A 83 -19.33 3.26 13.81
CA PHE A 83 -18.59 2.03 13.56
C PHE A 83 -17.29 1.96 14.38
N CYS A 84 -16.73 3.10 14.80
CA CYS A 84 -15.55 3.17 15.67
C CYS A 84 -15.82 2.67 17.11
N GLU A 85 -17.08 2.50 17.50
CA GLU A 85 -17.43 1.87 18.78
C GLU A 85 -17.38 0.33 18.76
N ILE A 86 -17.24 -0.27 17.56
CA ILE A 86 -17.07 -1.72 17.40
C ILE A 86 -15.57 -2.04 17.49
N THR A 87 -15.03 -1.99 18.71
CA THR A 87 -13.57 -1.94 18.94
C THR A 87 -12.83 -3.27 18.76
N ASN A 88 -13.57 -4.39 18.70
CA ASN A 88 -13.02 -5.75 18.57
C ASN A 88 -12.80 -6.18 17.10
N ILE A 89 -13.05 -5.31 16.12
CA ILE A 89 -12.86 -5.65 14.71
C ILE A 89 -11.39 -5.87 14.38
N LYS A 90 -11.13 -6.89 13.56
CA LYS A 90 -9.81 -7.29 13.06
C LYS A 90 -9.66 -7.00 11.57
N CYS A 91 -10.76 -6.95 10.82
CA CYS A 91 -10.78 -6.66 9.39
C CYS A 91 -11.83 -5.60 9.08
N LEU A 92 -11.45 -4.58 8.33
CA LEU A 92 -12.35 -3.52 7.88
C LEU A 92 -12.15 -3.24 6.39
N ILE A 93 -13.20 -3.41 5.60
CA ILE A 93 -13.18 -3.22 4.15
C ILE A 93 -14.06 -2.02 3.78
N LEU A 94 -13.42 -0.96 3.28
CA LEU A 94 -14.01 0.34 2.97
C LEU A 94 -13.70 0.78 1.53
N GLY A 95 -13.51 -0.17 0.62
CA GLY A 95 -13.15 0.11 -0.76
C GLY A 95 -14.29 0.75 -1.55
N GLY A 96 -13.99 1.77 -2.37
CA GLY A 96 -14.96 2.34 -3.31
C GLY A 96 -16.06 3.21 -2.69
N LEU A 97 -15.84 3.75 -1.48
CA LEU A 97 -16.86 4.47 -0.71
C LEU A 97 -16.81 5.99 -0.89
N LYS A 98 -16.01 6.51 -1.83
CA LYS A 98 -15.79 7.95 -2.03
C LYS A 98 -15.36 8.69 -0.74
N LEU A 99 -14.60 8.02 0.13
CA LEU A 99 -14.03 8.63 1.33
C LEU A 99 -12.84 9.52 0.97
N SER A 100 -12.70 10.67 1.62
CA SER A 100 -11.54 11.56 1.50
C SER A 100 -10.71 11.66 2.76
N ARG A 101 -11.29 11.29 3.92
CA ARG A 101 -10.67 11.31 5.25
C ARG A 101 -11.25 10.21 6.13
N LEU A 102 -10.52 9.86 7.19
CA LEU A 102 -11.01 9.02 8.28
C LEU A 102 -11.18 9.89 9.54
N PRO A 103 -12.19 9.65 10.38
CA PRO A 103 -12.38 10.39 11.62
C PRO A 103 -11.32 10.01 12.67
N ASP A 104 -11.00 10.91 13.61
CA ASP A 104 -10.01 10.64 14.67
C ASP A 104 -10.36 9.42 15.55
N GLN A 105 -11.64 9.10 15.64
CA GLN A 105 -12.15 7.94 16.36
C GLN A 105 -11.68 6.61 15.77
N PHE A 106 -11.13 6.58 14.55
CA PHE A 106 -10.49 5.38 13.99
C PHE A 106 -9.41 4.81 14.93
N ARG A 107 -8.78 5.65 15.75
CA ARG A 107 -7.80 5.23 16.78
C ARG A 107 -8.34 4.23 17.80
N LYS A 108 -9.66 4.05 17.91
CA LYS A 108 -10.33 3.08 18.78
C LYS A 108 -10.18 1.63 18.31
N PHE A 109 -9.86 1.41 17.03
CA PHE A 109 -9.70 0.07 16.44
C PHE A 109 -8.37 -0.59 16.83
N LYS A 110 -8.19 -0.88 18.12
CA LYS A 110 -6.91 -1.42 18.65
C LYS A 110 -6.57 -2.82 18.17
N GLU A 111 -7.56 -3.59 17.73
CA GLU A 111 -7.40 -4.96 17.23
C GLU A 111 -7.32 -5.07 15.70
N LEU A 112 -7.42 -3.94 14.98
CA LEU A 112 -7.49 -3.97 13.52
C LEU A 112 -6.16 -4.40 12.91
N GLY A 113 -6.19 -5.55 12.23
CA GLY A 113 -5.05 -6.15 11.55
C GLY A 113 -5.08 -5.99 10.03
N PHE A 114 -6.27 -5.86 9.44
CA PHE A 114 -6.48 -5.70 8.00
C PHE A 114 -7.38 -4.50 7.73
N LEU A 115 -6.92 -3.58 6.88
CA LEU A 115 -7.68 -2.42 6.43
C LEU A 115 -7.59 -2.24 4.91
N ALA A 116 -8.74 -2.21 4.27
CA ALA A 116 -8.89 -1.97 2.84
C ALA A 116 -9.57 -0.63 2.58
N LEU A 117 -8.85 0.30 1.96
CA LEU A 117 -9.28 1.68 1.63
C LEU A 117 -9.14 1.99 0.12
N GLN A 118 -8.98 0.97 -0.71
CA GLN A 118 -8.77 1.14 -2.13
C GLN A 118 -9.94 1.83 -2.86
N TYR A 119 -9.67 2.45 -4.00
CA TYR A 119 -10.67 3.15 -4.82
C TYR A 119 -11.44 4.27 -4.09
N ASN A 120 -10.79 4.96 -3.15
CA ASN A 120 -11.36 6.13 -2.47
C ASN A 120 -10.82 7.44 -3.09
N LYS A 121 -10.82 8.53 -2.30
CA LYS A 121 -10.46 9.89 -2.72
C LYS A 121 -9.48 10.55 -1.73
N PHE A 122 -8.71 9.75 -0.99
CA PHE A 122 -7.70 10.26 -0.06
C PHE A 122 -6.65 11.06 -0.84
N ARG A 123 -6.50 12.34 -0.51
CA ARG A 123 -5.49 13.25 -1.08
C ARG A 123 -4.24 13.37 -0.21
N GLU A 124 -4.31 12.87 1.01
CA GLU A 124 -3.21 12.79 1.97
C GLU A 124 -3.19 11.38 2.56
N PHE A 125 -2.03 10.94 3.03
CA PHE A 125 -1.93 9.69 3.78
C PHE A 125 -2.73 9.82 5.09
N PRO A 126 -3.67 8.91 5.41
CA PRO A 126 -4.53 9.06 6.59
C PRO A 126 -3.73 8.92 7.90
N GLN A 127 -3.37 10.05 8.52
CA GLN A 127 -2.47 10.07 9.68
C GLN A 127 -3.00 9.29 10.90
N VAL A 128 -4.32 9.17 11.07
CA VAL A 128 -4.95 8.39 12.14
C VAL A 128 -4.48 6.92 12.14
N LEU A 129 -4.06 6.39 10.98
CA LEU A 129 -3.56 5.01 10.86
C LEU A 129 -2.26 4.76 11.61
N PHE A 130 -1.47 5.81 11.89
CA PHE A 130 -0.24 5.68 12.70
C PHE A 130 -0.51 5.26 14.14
N SER A 131 -1.75 5.38 14.61
CA SER A 131 -2.17 4.93 15.95
C SER A 131 -2.56 3.45 16.02
N LEU A 132 -2.65 2.76 14.88
CA LEU A 132 -3.12 1.38 14.76
C LEU A 132 -1.93 0.40 14.82
N SER A 133 -1.44 0.17 16.04
CA SER A 133 -0.22 -0.61 16.27
C SER A 133 -0.29 -2.08 15.83
N LYS A 134 -1.49 -2.66 15.67
CA LYS A 134 -1.69 -4.04 15.20
C LYS A 134 -1.97 -4.16 13.70
N LEU A 135 -2.00 -3.05 12.95
CA LEU A 135 -2.32 -3.10 11.52
C LEU A 135 -1.19 -3.75 10.72
N ARG A 136 -1.48 -4.89 10.10
CA ARG A 136 -0.54 -5.73 9.34
C ARG A 136 -0.69 -5.58 7.83
N VAL A 137 -1.93 -5.41 7.37
CA VAL A 137 -2.24 -5.29 5.94
C VAL A 137 -3.00 -4.00 5.69
N LEU A 138 -2.45 -3.16 4.82
CA LEU A 138 -3.06 -1.90 4.41
C LEU A 138 -3.14 -1.82 2.89
N TYR A 139 -4.37 -1.76 2.37
CA TYR A 139 -4.63 -1.49 0.96
C TYR A 139 -5.13 -0.07 0.79
N LEU A 140 -4.38 0.72 0.01
CA LEU A 140 -4.59 2.12 -0.27
C LEU A 140 -4.56 2.39 -1.78
N ASP A 141 -4.56 1.36 -2.61
CA ASP A 141 -4.48 1.47 -4.06
C ASP A 141 -5.65 2.28 -4.66
N ALA A 142 -5.41 2.91 -5.81
CA ALA A 142 -6.40 3.76 -6.48
C ALA A 142 -6.90 4.93 -5.60
N ASN A 143 -5.97 5.60 -4.89
CA ASN A 143 -6.19 6.87 -4.19
C ASN A 143 -5.38 8.01 -4.82
N LYS A 144 -5.37 9.20 -4.19
CA LYS A 144 -4.82 10.44 -4.76
C LYS A 144 -3.81 11.15 -3.87
N PHE A 145 -3.25 10.46 -2.88
CA PHE A 145 -2.19 11.02 -2.05
C PHE A 145 -0.89 11.10 -2.84
N ASP A 146 -0.08 12.09 -2.51
CA ASP A 146 1.15 12.44 -3.21
C ASP A 146 2.42 11.96 -2.49
N THR A 147 2.31 11.64 -1.20
CA THR A 147 3.45 11.23 -0.38
C THR A 147 3.12 10.10 0.59
N ILE A 148 4.11 9.23 0.85
CA ILE A 148 4.18 8.41 2.06
C ILE A 148 5.03 9.16 3.10
N PRO A 149 4.44 9.66 4.19
CA PRO A 149 5.12 10.53 5.14
C PRO A 149 6.07 9.76 6.07
N SER A 150 6.96 10.48 6.75
CA SER A 150 7.99 9.91 7.62
C SER A 150 7.44 9.13 8.82
N GLU A 151 6.24 9.50 9.26
CA GLU A 151 5.49 8.95 10.39
C GLU A 151 5.04 7.51 10.13
N ILE A 152 5.12 7.02 8.89
CA ILE A 152 4.89 5.61 8.54
C ILE A 152 5.72 4.65 9.41
N ILE A 153 6.88 5.10 9.92
CA ILE A 153 7.71 4.33 10.87
C ILE A 153 6.96 3.90 12.14
N ARG A 154 5.88 4.59 12.50
CA ARG A 154 5.03 4.26 13.66
C ARG A 154 4.20 2.99 13.44
N MET A 155 4.00 2.57 12.19
CA MET A 155 3.23 1.38 11.82
C MET A 155 4.06 0.10 11.96
N LYS A 156 4.54 -0.18 13.18
CA LYS A 156 5.55 -1.22 13.47
C LYS A 156 5.14 -2.65 13.10
N SER A 157 3.85 -2.92 12.94
CA SER A 157 3.33 -4.26 12.57
C SER A 157 3.01 -4.40 11.09
N LEU A 158 3.21 -3.36 10.27
CA LEU A 158 2.81 -3.36 8.87
C LEU A 158 3.67 -4.35 8.06
N GLU A 159 3.03 -5.39 7.52
CA GLU A 159 3.67 -6.44 6.72
C GLU A 159 3.44 -6.27 5.23
N ILE A 160 2.23 -5.81 4.86
CA ILE A 160 1.81 -5.67 3.47
C ILE A 160 1.25 -4.27 3.25
N LEU A 161 1.90 -3.52 2.35
CA LEU A 161 1.42 -2.24 1.87
C LEU A 161 1.11 -2.33 0.37
N ASN A 162 -0.14 -2.03 0.01
CA ASN A 162 -0.55 -1.88 -1.38
C ASN A 162 -0.90 -0.42 -1.67
N ILE A 163 -0.09 0.25 -2.47
CA ILE A 163 -0.25 1.65 -2.88
C ILE A 163 -0.11 1.77 -4.39
N GLN A 164 -0.66 0.79 -5.12
CA GLN A 164 -0.71 0.80 -6.57
C GLN A 164 -1.69 1.85 -7.09
N ASN A 165 -1.47 2.37 -8.29
CA ASN A 165 -2.40 3.28 -8.96
C ASN A 165 -2.75 4.51 -8.10
N CYS A 166 -1.79 4.99 -7.30
CA CYS A 166 -1.91 6.25 -6.59
C CYS A 166 -1.38 7.34 -7.51
N SER A 167 -2.22 7.80 -8.43
CA SER A 167 -1.80 8.60 -9.61
C SER A 167 -1.03 9.87 -9.29
N ASN A 168 -1.15 10.40 -8.07
CA ASN A 168 -0.50 11.62 -7.62
C ASN A 168 0.77 11.36 -6.80
N LEU A 169 1.07 10.10 -6.48
CA LEU A 169 2.20 9.71 -5.64
C LEU A 169 3.51 10.10 -6.33
N ILE A 170 4.26 11.00 -5.70
CA ILE A 170 5.55 11.52 -6.19
C ILE A 170 6.71 11.20 -5.25
N ASN A 171 6.42 10.94 -3.97
CA ASN A 171 7.46 10.73 -2.96
C ASN A 171 7.12 9.61 -1.97
N ILE A 172 8.14 8.89 -1.51
CA ILE A 172 8.06 7.91 -0.43
C ILE A 172 9.16 8.20 0.58
N SER A 173 8.81 8.35 1.85
CA SER A 173 9.84 8.48 2.88
C SER A 173 10.65 7.19 3.03
N SER A 174 11.98 7.32 3.15
CA SER A 174 12.89 6.20 3.45
C SER A 174 12.52 5.43 4.73
N ASN A 175 11.81 6.07 5.65
CA ASN A 175 11.27 5.45 6.87
C ASN A 175 10.33 4.26 6.59
N LEU A 176 9.69 4.20 5.42
CA LEU A 176 8.91 3.03 5.02
C LEU A 176 9.77 1.76 5.00
N PHE A 177 10.98 1.85 4.46
CA PHE A 177 11.88 0.70 4.31
C PHE A 177 12.61 0.32 5.61
N LYS A 178 12.62 1.22 6.60
CA LYS A 178 13.11 0.95 7.96
C LYS A 178 12.14 0.08 8.78
N LEU A 179 10.91 -0.14 8.31
CA LEU A 179 9.96 -1.04 8.97
C LEU A 179 10.48 -2.48 8.92
N LYS A 180 10.79 -3.06 10.09
CA LYS A 180 11.34 -4.41 10.23
C LYS A 180 10.36 -5.52 9.80
N THR A 181 9.07 -5.21 9.74
CA THR A 181 7.97 -6.14 9.45
C THR A 181 7.49 -6.10 8.00
N LEU A 182 7.79 -5.02 7.26
CA LEU A 182 7.29 -4.82 5.90
C LEU A 182 7.92 -5.85 4.95
N SER A 183 7.16 -6.89 4.60
CA SER A 183 7.61 -7.99 3.76
C SER A 183 7.15 -7.85 2.31
N LYS A 184 6.06 -7.11 2.06
CA LYS A 184 5.48 -6.97 0.73
C LYS A 184 5.04 -5.56 0.43
N LEU A 185 5.56 -5.02 -0.68
CA LEU A 185 5.25 -3.69 -1.18
C LEU A 185 4.77 -3.77 -2.62
N ARG A 186 3.64 -3.12 -2.90
CA ARG A 186 3.12 -2.99 -4.27
C ARG A 186 3.02 -1.51 -4.65
N LEU A 187 3.69 -1.17 -5.74
CA LEU A 187 3.94 0.17 -6.25
C LEU A 187 3.67 0.30 -7.75
N SER A 188 3.04 -0.69 -8.37
CA SER A 188 2.60 -0.65 -9.77
C SER A 188 1.72 0.57 -10.08
N LEU A 189 1.69 1.02 -11.34
CA LEU A 189 0.80 2.09 -11.81
C LEU A 189 1.00 3.45 -11.12
N ASN A 190 2.22 3.77 -10.69
CA ASN A 190 2.62 5.02 -10.07
C ASN A 190 3.64 5.77 -10.94
N HIS A 191 3.29 6.08 -12.19
CA HIS A 191 4.21 6.70 -13.15
C HIS A 191 4.84 8.02 -12.65
N LEU A 192 4.09 8.84 -11.91
CA LEU A 192 4.62 10.11 -11.37
C LEU A 192 5.72 9.89 -10.32
N LEU A 193 5.63 8.79 -9.56
CA LEU A 193 6.62 8.45 -8.53
C LEU A 193 7.98 8.23 -9.17
N PHE A 194 8.01 7.50 -10.28
CA PHE A 194 9.27 7.11 -10.92
C PHE A 194 9.79 8.13 -11.94
N LYS A 195 9.08 9.24 -12.17
CA LYS A 195 9.43 10.22 -13.20
C LYS A 195 10.82 10.85 -13.02
N LYS A 196 11.30 11.03 -11.78
CA LYS A 196 12.56 11.72 -11.48
C LYS A 196 13.70 10.80 -11.03
N ASN A 197 13.48 9.48 -10.94
CA ASN A 197 14.39 8.49 -10.33
C ASN A 197 14.82 8.75 -8.87
N ASP A 198 14.75 9.99 -8.37
CA ASP A 198 14.79 10.36 -6.97
C ASP A 198 13.37 10.60 -6.44
N PHE A 199 12.82 9.56 -5.83
CA PHE A 199 11.48 9.57 -5.25
C PHE A 199 11.50 9.29 -3.74
N ILE A 200 12.70 9.26 -3.15
CA ILE A 200 12.89 8.94 -1.74
C ILE A 200 13.19 10.19 -0.96
N THR A 201 12.26 10.55 -0.08
CA THR A 201 12.47 11.67 0.84
C THR A 201 13.11 11.17 2.13
N TYR A 202 14.21 11.81 2.53
CA TYR A 202 14.84 11.58 3.83
C TYR A 202 14.32 12.57 4.87
N PRO A 203 14.12 12.16 6.15
CA PRO A 203 13.66 13.07 7.19
C PRO A 203 14.67 14.21 7.42
N ILE A 204 14.18 15.45 7.49
CA ILE A 204 15.02 16.66 7.68
C ILE A 204 15.79 16.64 9.03
N TYR A 205 15.37 15.80 9.98
CA TYR A 205 15.90 15.76 11.35
C TYR A 205 16.66 14.48 11.71
N SER A 206 17.13 13.68 10.74
CA SER A 206 18.04 12.60 11.10
C SER A 206 19.42 13.18 11.43
N ASP A 207 19.75 13.18 12.72
CA ASP A 207 21.11 13.37 13.27
C ASP A 207 22.09 12.23 12.88
N ASP A 208 21.81 11.56 11.76
CA ASP A 208 22.73 10.68 11.05
C ASP A 208 23.29 11.50 9.89
N ARG A 209 24.39 12.20 10.13
CA ARG A 209 25.19 12.89 9.12
C ARG A 209 25.72 11.90 8.08
N VAL A 210 24.90 11.48 7.11
CA VAL A 210 25.36 10.87 5.85
C VAL A 210 24.40 11.22 4.71
N PHE A 211 24.21 12.50 4.44
CA PHE A 211 23.87 12.96 3.10
C PHE A 211 24.87 14.06 2.77
N ILE A 212 26.03 13.66 2.25
CA ILE A 212 26.90 14.59 1.56
C ILE A 212 26.24 14.80 0.20
N GLU A 213 25.56 15.94 0.04
CA GLU A 213 25.42 16.61 -1.24
C GLU A 213 26.84 16.81 -1.79
N ASN A 214 27.24 15.98 -2.74
CA ASN A 214 28.29 16.35 -3.68
C ASN A 214 27.59 16.48 -5.03
N GLU A 215 27.09 17.69 -5.32
CA GLU A 215 27.12 18.16 -6.70
C GLU A 215 28.59 18.30 -7.08
N GLY A 216 29.09 17.32 -7.82
CA GLY A 216 30.46 17.27 -8.29
C GLY A 216 30.54 16.21 -9.37
N ASP A 217 30.56 16.67 -10.61
CA ASP A 217 30.87 15.88 -11.80
C ASP A 217 32.25 15.21 -11.60
N ASP A 218 32.26 13.92 -11.32
CA ASP A 218 33.46 13.07 -11.43
C ASP A 218 33.03 11.65 -11.83
N GLU A 219 33.14 11.35 -13.12
CA GLU A 219 32.76 10.08 -13.76
C GLU A 219 33.57 8.84 -13.32
N ASN A 220 34.42 8.90 -12.29
CA ASN A 220 35.38 7.82 -12.03
C ASN A 220 35.63 7.49 -10.54
N ASN A 221 34.63 7.58 -9.67
CA ASN A 221 34.78 7.08 -8.30
C ASN A 221 33.71 6.06 -7.90
N ASN A 222 34.14 4.80 -7.79
CA ASN A 222 33.45 3.66 -7.17
C ASN A 222 33.27 3.85 -5.65
N ASP A 223 32.71 4.98 -5.23
CA ASP A 223 32.56 5.35 -3.83
C ASP A 223 31.18 4.88 -3.32
N TYR A 224 31.07 3.57 -3.09
CA TYR A 224 29.93 2.93 -2.46
C TYR A 224 29.84 3.32 -0.98
N LYS A 225 29.45 4.57 -0.72
CA LYS A 225 29.08 5.08 0.61
C LYS A 225 28.03 4.15 1.23
N ASN A 226 28.37 3.55 2.38
CA ASN A 226 27.51 2.83 3.34
C ASN A 226 26.01 2.84 2.99
N PHE A 227 25.57 1.94 2.11
CA PHE A 227 24.17 1.84 1.76
C PHE A 227 23.39 1.30 2.96
N VAL A 228 22.42 2.07 3.43
CA VAL A 228 21.43 1.60 4.41
C VAL A 228 20.78 0.34 3.84
N SER A 229 21.10 -0.81 4.41
CA SER A 229 20.54 -2.09 3.99
C SER A 229 19.18 -2.34 4.65
N TYR A 230 18.18 -2.64 3.84
CA TYR A 230 16.81 -2.91 4.27
C TYR A 230 16.52 -4.41 4.19
N LYS A 231 16.39 -5.04 5.36
CA LYS A 231 16.34 -6.51 5.49
C LYS A 231 14.93 -7.10 5.50
N SER A 232 13.90 -6.26 5.59
CA SER A 232 12.51 -6.72 5.79
C SER A 232 11.81 -7.12 4.51
N LEU A 233 12.03 -6.38 3.42
CA LEU A 233 11.27 -6.56 2.19
C LEU A 233 11.63 -7.87 1.49
N LYS A 234 10.60 -8.69 1.21
CA LYS A 234 10.70 -9.99 0.53
C LYS A 234 10.08 -9.97 -0.86
N LYS A 235 9.06 -9.13 -1.06
CA LYS A 235 8.33 -9.04 -2.33
C LYS A 235 8.10 -7.60 -2.74
N LEU A 236 8.59 -7.25 -3.92
CA LEU A 236 8.41 -5.96 -4.56
C LEU A 236 7.69 -6.14 -5.90
N ILE A 237 6.63 -5.36 -6.11
CA ILE A 237 5.87 -5.33 -7.37
C ILE A 237 5.81 -3.88 -7.86
N ILE A 238 6.44 -3.60 -9.00
CA ILE A 238 6.54 -2.25 -9.61
C ILE A 238 6.14 -2.28 -11.09
N ARG A 239 5.07 -3.01 -11.40
CA ARG A 239 4.58 -3.19 -12.78
C ARG A 239 4.02 -1.90 -13.35
N ASN A 240 4.09 -1.70 -14.65
CA ASN A 240 3.39 -0.60 -15.31
C ASN A 240 3.70 0.75 -14.67
N ASN A 241 4.98 1.08 -14.61
CA ASN A 241 5.50 2.36 -14.11
C ASN A 241 6.25 3.15 -15.19
N SER A 242 6.28 2.65 -16.44
CA SER A 242 7.03 3.24 -17.54
C SER A 242 8.53 3.38 -17.25
N LEU A 243 9.09 2.44 -16.48
CA LEU A 243 10.51 2.41 -16.15
C LEU A 243 11.32 1.94 -17.36
N SER A 244 12.27 2.76 -17.83
CA SER A 244 13.35 2.32 -18.74
C SER A 244 14.64 1.99 -17.99
N THR A 245 14.83 2.59 -16.81
CA THR A 245 15.98 2.32 -15.92
C THR A 245 15.53 1.82 -14.55
N PHE A 246 16.37 1.02 -13.90
CA PHE A 246 16.04 0.44 -12.60
C PHE A 246 16.48 1.40 -11.48
N PRO A 247 15.58 1.78 -10.54
CA PRO A 247 15.98 2.67 -9.46
C PRO A 247 16.98 2.01 -8.50
N LYS A 248 18.21 2.53 -8.46
CA LYS A 248 19.34 1.99 -7.67
C LYS A 248 19.02 1.82 -6.17
N ILE A 249 18.11 2.62 -5.60
CA ILE A 249 17.69 2.47 -4.20
C ILE A 249 17.15 1.06 -3.90
N PHE A 250 16.55 0.39 -4.88
CA PHE A 250 16.01 -0.94 -4.69
C PHE A 250 17.09 -2.00 -4.43
N CYS A 251 18.34 -1.77 -4.82
CA CYS A 251 19.48 -2.63 -4.49
C CYS A 251 19.71 -2.77 -2.96
N ASN A 252 19.18 -1.84 -2.17
CA ASN A 252 19.28 -1.91 -0.71
C ASN A 252 18.39 -3.01 -0.10
N PHE A 253 17.49 -3.64 -0.86
CA PHE A 253 16.61 -4.72 -0.42
C PHE A 253 17.30 -6.09 -0.48
N ILE A 254 18.32 -6.30 0.35
CA ILE A 254 19.22 -7.48 0.29
C ILE A 254 18.53 -8.84 0.51
N ASN A 255 17.32 -8.82 1.07
CA ASN A 255 16.54 -10.02 1.39
C ASN A 255 15.38 -10.25 0.41
N LEU A 256 15.35 -9.54 -0.71
CA LEU A 256 14.28 -9.64 -1.70
C LEU A 256 14.27 -11.04 -2.35
N GLU A 257 13.09 -11.66 -2.37
CA GLU A 257 12.88 -13.02 -2.90
C GLU A 257 12.02 -13.01 -4.17
N GLN A 258 11.17 -12.01 -4.33
CA GLN A 258 10.26 -11.89 -5.47
C GLN A 258 10.26 -10.45 -5.99
N LEU A 259 10.62 -10.30 -7.26
CA LEU A 259 10.62 -9.03 -7.97
C LEU A 259 9.73 -9.16 -9.21
N ASP A 260 8.77 -8.26 -9.35
CA ASP A 260 7.92 -8.16 -10.53
C ASP A 260 8.04 -6.74 -11.10
N ILE A 261 8.79 -6.63 -12.19
CA ILE A 261 9.03 -5.42 -12.98
C ILE A 261 8.36 -5.50 -14.36
N SER A 262 7.37 -6.38 -14.52
CA SER A 262 6.69 -6.56 -15.80
C SER A 262 5.87 -5.36 -16.23
N THR A 263 5.59 -5.27 -17.54
CA THR A 263 4.84 -4.14 -18.11
C THR A 263 5.60 -2.83 -17.89
N ASN A 264 6.89 -2.76 -18.20
CA ASN A 264 7.68 -1.53 -18.17
C ASN A 264 8.34 -1.32 -19.55
N LEU A 265 9.42 -0.53 -19.63
CA LEU A 265 10.12 -0.16 -20.86
C LEU A 265 11.59 -0.59 -20.83
N PHE A 266 11.90 -1.69 -20.12
CA PHE A 266 13.28 -2.18 -20.04
C PHE A 266 13.70 -2.81 -21.37
N GLU A 267 14.83 -2.36 -21.93
CA GLU A 267 15.45 -2.91 -23.15
C GLU A 267 16.41 -4.07 -22.85
N GLU A 268 16.82 -4.19 -21.59
CA GLU A 268 17.64 -5.27 -21.06
C GLU A 268 17.19 -5.64 -19.65
N ILE A 269 17.60 -6.81 -19.15
CA ILE A 269 17.43 -7.13 -17.73
C ILE A 269 18.40 -6.24 -16.94
N PRO A 270 17.92 -5.37 -16.03
CA PRO A 270 18.81 -4.44 -15.31
C PRO A 270 19.93 -5.17 -14.58
N TYR A 271 21.18 -4.73 -14.81
CA TYR A 271 22.35 -5.31 -14.16
C TYR A 271 22.16 -5.38 -12.64
N GLU A 272 21.57 -4.36 -12.00
CA GLU A 272 21.27 -4.27 -10.56
C GLU A 272 20.61 -5.52 -9.96
N ILE A 273 19.94 -6.35 -10.76
CA ILE A 273 19.35 -7.61 -10.32
C ILE A 273 20.40 -8.56 -9.71
N HIS A 274 21.67 -8.47 -10.11
CA HIS A 274 22.77 -9.24 -9.52
C HIS A 274 22.90 -9.04 -7.99
N SER A 275 22.48 -7.88 -7.46
CA SER A 275 22.53 -7.56 -6.04
C SER A 275 21.54 -8.37 -5.18
N PHE A 276 20.49 -8.92 -5.80
CA PHE A 276 19.44 -9.68 -5.11
C PHE A 276 19.82 -11.15 -4.95
N THR A 277 20.81 -11.41 -4.10
CA THR A 277 21.32 -12.77 -3.84
C THR A 277 20.25 -13.76 -3.36
N ASN A 278 19.15 -13.29 -2.76
CA ASN A 278 18.04 -14.13 -2.30
C ASN A 278 16.88 -14.27 -3.33
N LEU A 279 17.01 -13.71 -4.53
CA LEU A 279 15.91 -13.64 -5.49
C LEU A 279 15.57 -15.03 -6.03
N ARG A 280 14.30 -15.42 -5.86
CA ARG A 280 13.76 -16.72 -6.30
C ARG A 280 12.79 -16.59 -7.45
N LYS A 281 12.12 -15.45 -7.60
CA LYS A 281 11.17 -15.22 -8.69
C LYS A 281 11.39 -13.83 -9.26
N LEU A 282 11.63 -13.79 -10.57
CA LEU A 282 11.78 -12.56 -11.34
C LEU A 282 10.76 -12.57 -12.47
N ASN A 283 9.95 -11.51 -12.55
CA ASN A 283 9.07 -11.28 -13.67
C ASN A 283 9.47 -10.00 -14.40
N VAL A 284 9.93 -10.18 -15.64
CA VAL A 284 10.34 -9.13 -16.59
C VAL A 284 9.48 -9.15 -17.86
N SER A 285 8.33 -9.82 -17.82
CA SER A 285 7.42 -9.93 -18.96
C SER A 285 6.85 -8.60 -19.41
N TYR A 286 6.38 -8.49 -20.66
CA TYR A 286 5.82 -7.24 -21.19
C TYR A 286 6.81 -6.07 -21.04
N ASN A 287 8.05 -6.25 -21.49
CA ASN A 287 9.06 -5.20 -21.62
C ASN A 287 9.56 -5.18 -23.08
N CYS A 288 10.62 -4.44 -23.37
CA CYS A 288 11.24 -4.34 -24.68
C CYS A 288 12.58 -5.09 -24.72
N ILE A 289 12.72 -6.19 -23.95
CA ILE A 289 14.03 -6.85 -23.80
C ILE A 289 14.41 -7.56 -25.09
N GLU A 290 15.50 -7.12 -25.73
CA GLU A 290 16.00 -7.70 -26.99
C GLU A 290 16.98 -8.86 -26.77
N LYS A 291 17.78 -8.75 -25.71
CA LYS A 291 18.85 -9.69 -25.36
C LYS A 291 18.79 -10.04 -23.89
N VAL A 292 19.03 -11.31 -23.58
CA VAL A 292 19.23 -11.76 -22.21
C VAL A 292 20.70 -12.05 -22.02
N ILE A 293 21.39 -11.18 -21.29
CA ILE A 293 22.79 -11.36 -20.92
C ILE A 293 22.82 -11.97 -19.52
N ILE A 294 23.37 -13.17 -19.40
CA ILE A 294 23.51 -13.86 -18.10
C ILE A 294 24.94 -13.70 -17.60
N GLU A 295 25.15 -12.71 -16.73
CA GLU A 295 26.43 -12.59 -16.05
C GLU A 295 26.58 -13.63 -14.92
N ASN A 296 27.83 -13.98 -14.62
CA ASN A 296 28.17 -14.93 -13.57
C ASN A 296 27.53 -14.53 -12.24
N GLY A 297 26.57 -15.32 -11.77
CA GLY A 297 25.91 -15.11 -10.48
C GLY A 297 24.51 -14.50 -10.53
N MET A 298 24.08 -13.91 -11.66
CA MET A 298 22.86 -13.12 -11.78
C MET A 298 21.58 -13.92 -11.45
N PHE A 299 21.58 -15.24 -11.66
CA PHE A 299 20.41 -16.12 -11.45
C PHE A 299 20.66 -17.32 -10.55
N ASN A 300 21.72 -17.31 -9.74
CA ASN A 300 22.15 -18.49 -8.97
C ASN A 300 21.06 -19.08 -8.05
N ASN A 301 20.12 -18.26 -7.57
CA ASN A 301 19.04 -18.68 -6.67
C ASN A 301 17.64 -18.61 -7.30
N LEU A 302 17.57 -18.30 -8.60
CA LEU A 302 16.31 -18.07 -9.28
C LEU A 302 15.60 -19.40 -9.59
N SER A 303 14.36 -19.52 -9.12
CA SER A 303 13.51 -20.69 -9.38
C SER A 303 12.48 -20.46 -10.49
N LYS A 304 12.14 -19.20 -10.77
CA LYS A 304 11.18 -18.81 -11.79
C LYS A 304 11.61 -17.49 -12.45
N LEU A 305 11.73 -17.53 -13.77
CA LEU A 305 11.97 -16.38 -14.62
C LEU A 305 10.82 -16.29 -15.63
N TYR A 306 10.15 -15.14 -15.65
CA TYR A 306 9.07 -14.85 -16.61
C TYR A 306 9.56 -13.81 -17.61
N LEU A 307 9.62 -14.21 -18.88
CA LEU A 307 10.17 -13.43 -20.01
C LEU A 307 9.11 -13.19 -21.10
N GLU A 308 7.88 -13.67 -20.93
CA GLU A 308 6.85 -13.58 -21.96
C GLU A 308 6.59 -12.15 -22.42
N HIS A 309 6.28 -11.98 -23.72
CA HIS A 309 6.03 -10.66 -24.33
C HIS A 309 7.21 -9.69 -24.18
N ASN A 310 8.38 -10.12 -24.68
CA ASN A 310 9.56 -9.28 -24.93
C ASN A 310 9.98 -9.46 -26.41
N GLU A 311 11.07 -8.82 -26.81
CA GLU A 311 11.62 -8.84 -28.18
C GLU A 311 12.88 -9.72 -28.28
N ILE A 312 12.95 -10.77 -27.46
CA ILE A 312 14.17 -11.57 -27.28
C ILE A 312 14.53 -12.30 -28.57
N THR A 313 15.70 -11.96 -29.13
CA THR A 313 16.26 -12.61 -30.33
C THR A 313 17.48 -13.47 -30.02
N GLU A 314 18.18 -13.18 -28.92
CA GLU A 314 19.44 -13.84 -28.54
C GLU A 314 19.51 -14.11 -27.02
N LEU A 315 20.18 -15.20 -26.64
CA LEU A 315 20.47 -15.60 -25.26
C LEU A 315 22.00 -15.74 -25.10
N PHE A 316 22.62 -14.97 -24.20
CA PHE A 316 24.07 -14.91 -23.98
C PHE A 316 24.48 -15.41 -22.59
#